data_AF-A0A836L5H5-F1
#
_entry.id   AF-A0A836L5H5-F1
#
_cell.length_a   1.000
_cell.length_b   1.000
_cell.length_c   1.000
_cell.angle_alpha   90.00
_cell.angle_beta   90.00
_cell.angle_gamma   90.00
#
_symmetry.space_group_name_H-M   'P 1'
#
loop_
_entity.id
_entity.type
_entity.pdbx_description
1 polymer ?
#
loop_
_entity_poly.entity_id
_entity_poly.type
_entity_poly.pdbx_seq_one_letter_code
_entity_poly.pdbx_strand_id
1 'polypeptide(L)'
;MHRFRRLAPARVWMPVRCVFQSKEFLAASKELPTTPEGRNPYDVLEVTVTQSTTIDDVSKQFRSLVVKYHPDKPGGSTEKMAEVNLAYTIVKENHDAVLRRMKEAESIIKANEVYRQHKHARVSRDEDLGRSGGLSRRNARATREASGATGSRRARSLKEIEAQWAKYREDTEAAVRGMCNRYELAIQQGKFFRKSATLNEITVRERWLRKSFLKGVWEDVHELRGELIRRGIRSAQQSELAEEMVSFASTTQRKLSEDFQRLTQESVQLQSRMLVERAFFIVCSLILLVKIWRWFIGFTFNNTFTVKLKRGFLSQ
;
A
#
# COMPACT_ATOMS: atom_id res chain seq x y z
N MET A 1 -27.05 63.60 17.76
CA MET A 1 -27.39 62.28 17.17
C MET A 1 -26.65 61.18 17.95
N HIS A 2 -27.28 60.62 18.99
CA HIS A 2 -26.70 59.53 19.78
C HIS A 2 -27.24 58.19 19.25
N ARG A 3 -26.38 57.38 18.60
CA ARG A 3 -26.74 56.02 18.19
C ARG A 3 -26.56 55.07 19.37
N PHE A 4 -27.66 54.66 19.99
CA PHE A 4 -27.70 53.53 20.90
C PHE A 4 -27.38 52.24 20.13
N ARG A 5 -26.28 51.58 20.52
CA ARG A 5 -25.88 50.26 20.05
C ARG A 5 -26.79 49.23 20.75
N ARG A 6 -27.73 48.63 20.02
CA ARG A 6 -28.52 47.48 20.53
C ARG A 6 -27.55 46.33 20.80
N LEU A 7 -27.41 45.94 22.06
CA LEU A 7 -26.81 44.67 22.45
C LEU A 7 -27.83 43.56 22.15
N ALA A 8 -27.40 42.54 21.40
CA ALA A 8 -28.18 41.33 21.16
C ALA A 8 -28.36 40.55 22.47
N PRO A 9 -29.49 39.86 22.69
CA PRO A 9 -29.69 39.07 23.90
C PRO A 9 -28.71 37.89 23.91
N ALA A 10 -28.00 37.74 25.02
CA ALA A 10 -27.13 36.60 25.28
C ALA A 10 -27.93 35.29 25.20
N ARG A 11 -27.61 34.46 24.20
CA ARG A 11 -28.09 33.07 24.15
C ARG A 11 -27.50 32.35 25.35
N VAL A 12 -28.37 31.86 26.23
CA VAL A 12 -28.02 30.91 27.28
C VAL A 12 -27.43 29.68 26.61
N TRP A 13 -26.11 29.52 26.71
CA TRP A 13 -25.42 28.29 26.35
C TRP A 13 -25.80 27.23 27.37
N MET A 14 -26.79 26.40 27.02
CA MET A 14 -26.96 25.11 27.68
C MET A 14 -25.70 24.27 27.41
N PRO A 15 -25.07 23.65 28.43
CA PRO A 15 -23.93 22.79 28.22
C PRO A 15 -24.41 21.53 27.49
N VAL A 16 -24.26 21.51 26.17
CA VAL A 16 -24.40 20.27 25.40
C VAL A 16 -23.23 19.39 25.83
N ARG A 17 -23.49 18.37 26.64
CA ARG A 17 -22.54 17.29 26.88
C ARG A 17 -22.31 16.60 25.54
N CYS A 18 -21.22 16.96 24.85
CA CYS A 18 -20.76 16.20 23.70
C CYS A 18 -20.26 14.84 24.21
N VAL A 19 -21.09 13.81 24.06
CA VAL A 19 -20.71 12.42 24.28
C VAL A 19 -19.65 12.08 23.23
N PHE A 20 -18.41 11.83 23.66
CA PHE A 20 -17.34 11.45 22.75
C PHE A 20 -17.65 10.07 22.16
N GLN A 21 -17.92 10.02 20.86
CA GLN A 21 -18.23 8.79 20.13
C GLN A 21 -17.05 8.40 19.25
N SER A 22 -16.60 7.15 19.40
CA SER A 22 -15.51 6.62 18.59
C SER A 22 -15.97 6.37 17.14
N LYS A 23 -15.04 6.32 16.17
CA LYS A 23 -15.39 6.08 14.76
C LYS A 23 -16.03 4.70 14.57
N GLU A 24 -15.60 3.73 15.38
CA GLU A 24 -16.12 2.38 15.46
C GLU A 24 -17.57 2.39 15.93
N PHE A 25 -17.88 3.18 16.98
CA PHE A 25 -19.24 3.36 17.48
C PHE A 25 -20.15 3.96 16.40
N LEU A 26 -19.73 5.06 15.77
CA LEU A 26 -20.49 5.71 14.70
C LEU A 26 -20.75 4.78 13.51
N ALA A 27 -19.82 3.88 13.20
CA ALA A 27 -20.01 2.88 12.16
C ALA A 27 -21.04 1.81 12.59
N ALA A 28 -20.94 1.33 13.83
CA ALA A 28 -21.83 0.31 14.39
C ALA A 28 -23.25 0.83 14.67
N SER A 29 -23.41 2.11 14.98
CA SER A 29 -24.68 2.72 15.38
C SER A 29 -25.56 3.14 14.21
N LYS A 30 -25.07 3.09 12.97
CA LYS A 30 -25.84 3.45 11.76
C LYS A 30 -27.06 2.58 11.51
N GLU A 31 -27.04 1.34 12.00
CA GLU A 31 -28.11 0.36 11.82
C GLU A 31 -29.10 0.33 13.00
N LEU A 32 -28.93 1.20 13.99
CA LEU A 32 -29.88 1.30 15.10
C LEU A 32 -31.16 2.03 14.66
N PRO A 33 -32.34 1.59 15.11
CA PRO A 33 -33.54 2.38 14.95
C PRO A 33 -33.39 3.69 15.72
N THR A 34 -33.72 4.80 15.06
CA THR A 34 -33.67 6.13 15.64
C THR A 34 -34.92 6.43 16.45
N THR A 35 -34.81 7.34 17.40
CA THR A 35 -35.97 7.94 18.09
C THR A 35 -36.87 8.69 17.09
N PRO A 36 -38.12 9.03 17.44
CA PRO A 36 -39.04 9.79 16.57
C PRO A 36 -38.50 11.16 16.15
N GLU A 37 -37.57 11.75 16.90
CA GLU A 37 -36.84 12.97 16.53
C GLU A 37 -35.62 12.73 15.62
N GLY A 38 -35.39 11.48 15.18
CA GLY A 38 -34.25 11.09 14.35
C GLY A 38 -32.91 11.05 15.10
N ARG A 39 -32.92 11.11 16.43
CA ARG A 39 -31.70 11.10 17.26
C ARG A 39 -31.27 9.68 17.61
N ASN A 40 -29.96 9.49 17.74
CA ASN A 40 -29.39 8.23 18.17
C ASN A 40 -29.82 7.94 19.63
N PRO A 41 -30.35 6.75 19.94
CA PRO A 41 -30.77 6.37 21.29
C PRO A 41 -29.70 6.57 22.37
N TYR A 42 -28.41 6.37 22.06
CA TYR A 42 -27.32 6.58 23.00
C TYR A 42 -27.03 8.06 23.30
N ASP A 43 -27.32 8.95 22.34
CA ASP A 43 -27.21 10.40 22.54
C ASP A 43 -28.32 10.91 23.47
N VAL A 44 -29.54 10.38 23.30
CA VAL A 44 -30.70 10.72 24.16
C VAL A 44 -30.48 10.26 25.60
N LEU A 45 -29.85 9.10 25.79
CA LEU A 45 -29.48 8.60 27.11
C LEU A 45 -28.23 9.26 27.69
N GLU A 46 -27.56 10.14 26.96
CA GLU A 46 -26.32 10.82 27.36
C GLU A 46 -25.21 9.83 27.80
N VAL A 47 -25.10 8.65 27.17
CA VAL A 47 -24.13 7.59 27.52
C VAL A 47 -22.96 7.54 26.53
N THR A 48 -21.73 7.63 27.05
CA THR A 48 -20.51 7.33 26.27
C THR A 48 -20.32 5.82 26.15
N VAL A 49 -20.46 5.29 24.93
CA VAL A 49 -20.32 3.85 24.70
C VAL A 49 -18.87 3.47 24.48
N THR A 50 -18.36 2.66 25.39
CA THR A 50 -17.08 1.95 25.27
C THR A 50 -17.33 0.45 25.18
N GLN A 51 -16.33 -0.33 24.79
CA GLN A 51 -16.43 -1.80 24.73
C GLN A 51 -16.69 -2.45 26.10
N SER A 52 -16.41 -1.74 27.19
CA SER A 52 -16.66 -2.19 28.56
C SER A 52 -18.00 -1.72 29.11
N THR A 53 -18.78 -0.95 28.34
CA THR A 53 -20.07 -0.44 28.80
C THR A 53 -21.04 -1.61 28.91
N THR A 54 -21.67 -1.74 30.08
CA THR A 54 -22.67 -2.78 30.33
C THR A 54 -24.08 -2.20 30.30
N ILE A 55 -25.08 -3.07 30.09
CA ILE A 55 -26.48 -2.68 30.13
C ILE A 55 -26.90 -2.11 31.49
N ASP A 56 -26.20 -2.50 32.56
CA ASP A 56 -26.42 -2.00 33.92
C ASP A 56 -26.01 -0.52 34.05
N ASP A 57 -24.94 -0.11 33.36
CA ASP A 57 -24.50 1.28 33.35
C ASP A 57 -25.46 2.16 32.55
N VAL A 58 -25.98 1.64 31.43
CA VAL A 58 -27.08 2.26 30.69
C VAL A 58 -28.32 2.40 31.58
N SER A 59 -28.64 1.37 32.36
CA SER A 59 -29.80 1.36 33.26
C SER A 59 -29.64 2.29 34.47
N LYS A 60 -28.42 2.50 34.98
CA LYS A 60 -28.13 3.53 35.99
C LYS A 60 -28.36 4.93 35.42
N GLN A 61 -27.90 5.18 34.20
CA GLN A 61 -28.07 6.48 33.54
C GLN A 61 -29.53 6.75 33.17
N PHE A 62 -30.25 5.74 32.69
CA PHE A 62 -31.70 5.85 32.48
C PHE A 62 -32.43 6.27 33.76
N ARG A 63 -32.13 5.63 34.90
CA ARG A 63 -32.73 6.02 36.20
C ARG A 63 -32.41 7.47 36.58
N SER A 64 -31.20 7.96 36.30
CA SER A 64 -30.83 9.36 36.59
C SER A 64 -31.62 10.35 35.72
N LEU A 65 -31.84 10.03 34.44
CA LEU A 65 -32.62 10.83 33.51
C LEU A 65 -34.12 10.81 33.82
N VAL A 66 -34.67 9.66 34.23
CA VAL A 66 -36.06 9.55 34.68
C VAL A 66 -36.30 10.47 35.88
N VAL A 67 -35.39 10.47 36.85
CA VAL A 67 -35.45 11.35 38.03
C VAL A 67 -35.31 12.83 37.64
N LYS A 68 -34.68 13.17 36.51
CA LYS A 68 -34.49 14.55 36.03
C LYS A 68 -35.69 15.06 35.24
N TYR A 69 -36.27 14.22 34.38
CA TYR A 69 -37.33 14.61 33.44
C TYR A 69 -38.75 14.16 33.86
N HIS A 70 -38.92 13.61 35.08
CA HIS A 70 -40.22 13.18 35.59
C HIS A 70 -41.26 14.30 35.54
N PRO A 71 -42.48 14.07 35.03
CA PRO A 71 -43.49 15.12 34.86
C PRO A 71 -43.86 15.82 36.17
N ASP A 72 -43.77 15.11 37.30
CA ASP A 72 -44.09 15.65 38.64
C ASP A 72 -43.01 16.59 39.21
N LYS A 73 -41.88 16.77 38.52
CA LYS A 73 -40.79 17.63 38.97
C LYS A 73 -40.77 18.97 38.24
N PRO A 74 -40.32 20.05 38.89
CA PRO A 74 -40.19 21.35 38.25
C PRO A 74 -39.19 21.28 37.10
N GLY A 75 -39.65 21.50 35.87
CA GLY A 75 -38.86 21.37 34.64
C GLY A 75 -38.93 20.01 33.94
N GLY A 76 -39.76 19.09 34.45
CA GLY A 76 -40.11 17.82 33.79
C GLY A 76 -40.99 18.03 32.55
N SER A 77 -40.97 17.05 31.64
CA SER A 77 -41.77 17.08 30.42
C SER A 77 -42.16 15.65 30.03
N THR A 78 -43.45 15.45 29.74
CA THR A 78 -44.01 14.17 29.30
C THR A 78 -43.37 13.71 27.98
N GLU A 79 -43.13 14.63 27.06
CA GLU A 79 -42.52 14.37 25.75
C GLU A 79 -41.08 13.87 25.90
N LYS A 80 -40.26 14.55 26.72
CA LYS A 80 -38.87 14.13 26.99
C LYS A 80 -38.80 12.79 27.71
N MET A 81 -39.74 12.53 28.63
CA MET A 81 -39.80 11.24 29.33
C MET A 81 -40.15 10.10 28.36
N ALA A 82 -41.09 10.32 27.44
CA ALA A 82 -41.43 9.34 26.41
C ALA A 82 -40.25 9.03 25.49
N GLU A 83 -39.49 10.05 25.08
CA GLU A 83 -38.28 9.90 24.27
C GLU A 83 -37.20 9.08 24.99
N VAL A 84 -36.94 9.38 26.28
CA VAL A 84 -35.96 8.67 27.12
C VAL A 84 -36.37 7.21 27.34
N ASN A 85 -37.66 6.93 27.56
CA ASN A 85 -38.18 5.57 27.71
C ASN A 85 -38.01 4.76 26.41
N LEU A 86 -38.34 5.36 25.26
CA LEU A 86 -38.18 4.70 23.97
C LEU A 86 -36.70 4.43 23.65
N ALA A 87 -35.83 5.41 23.90
CA ALA A 87 -34.39 5.26 23.70
C ALA A 87 -33.82 4.12 24.55
N TYR A 88 -34.26 3.99 25.81
CA TYR A 88 -33.85 2.89 26.68
C TYR A 88 -34.30 1.51 26.15
N THR A 89 -35.54 1.38 25.69
CA THR A 89 -36.03 0.13 25.09
C THR A 89 -35.21 -0.28 23.87
N ILE A 90 -34.97 0.67 22.96
CA ILE A 90 -34.16 0.44 21.76
C ILE A 90 -32.74 -0.01 22.13
N VAL A 91 -32.09 0.68 23.07
CA VAL A 91 -30.74 0.32 23.51
C VAL A 91 -30.76 -1.06 24.15
N LYS A 92 -31.72 -1.36 25.03
CA LYS A 92 -31.79 -2.63 25.74
C LYS A 92 -31.85 -3.84 24.79
N GLU A 93 -32.57 -3.72 23.68
CA GLU A 93 -32.70 -4.79 22.69
C GLU A 93 -31.47 -4.92 21.77
N ASN A 94 -30.77 -3.81 21.50
CA ASN A 94 -29.74 -3.76 20.48
C ASN A 94 -28.31 -3.60 21.02
N HIS A 95 -28.12 -3.43 22.33
CA HIS A 95 -26.82 -3.12 22.93
C HIS A 95 -25.74 -4.16 22.60
N ASP A 96 -26.06 -5.45 22.78
CA ASP A 96 -25.12 -6.54 22.52
C ASP A 96 -24.77 -6.65 21.02
N ALA A 97 -25.73 -6.34 20.13
CA ALA A 97 -25.48 -6.30 18.70
C ALA A 97 -24.54 -5.14 18.32
N VAL A 98 -24.72 -3.97 18.93
CA VAL A 98 -23.85 -2.80 18.73
C VAL A 98 -22.43 -3.09 19.22
N LEU A 99 -22.27 -3.68 20.41
CA LEU A 99 -20.96 -4.04 20.94
C LEU A 99 -20.22 -5.05 20.05
N ARG A 100 -20.91 -6.06 19.51
CA ARG A 100 -20.33 -7.00 18.54
C ARG A 100 -19.87 -6.29 17.26
N ARG A 101 -20.72 -5.44 16.68
CA ARG A 101 -20.38 -4.67 15.46
C ARG A 101 -19.25 -3.69 15.69
N MET A 102 -19.17 -3.06 16.87
CA MET A 102 -18.04 -2.19 17.23
C MET A 102 -16.72 -2.96 17.24
N LYS A 103 -16.70 -4.20 17.76
CA LYS A 103 -15.52 -5.06 17.77
C LYS A 103 -15.10 -5.47 16.35
N GLU A 104 -16.06 -5.78 15.50
CA GLU A 104 -15.82 -6.09 14.08
C GLU A 104 -15.27 -4.87 13.33
N ALA A 105 -15.89 -3.69 13.50
CA ALA A 105 -15.45 -2.45 12.90
C ALA A 105 -14.02 -2.07 13.34
N GLU A 106 -13.69 -2.25 14.62
CA GLU A 106 -12.34 -2.05 15.13
C GLU A 106 -11.33 -2.99 14.46
N SER A 107 -11.68 -4.27 14.30
CA SER A 107 -10.79 -5.24 13.64
C SER A 107 -10.52 -4.88 12.17
N ILE A 108 -11.54 -4.39 11.45
CA ILE A 108 -11.44 -3.95 10.06
C ILE A 108 -10.59 -2.68 9.95
N ILE A 109 -10.80 -1.70 10.84
CA ILE A 109 -10.02 -0.46 10.86
C ILE A 109 -8.55 -0.77 11.17
N LYS A 110 -8.28 -1.63 12.16
CA LYS A 110 -6.92 -2.09 12.48
C LYS A 110 -6.26 -2.81 11.30
N ALA A 111 -6.97 -3.74 10.64
CA ALA A 111 -6.45 -4.45 9.48
C ALA A 111 -6.12 -3.49 8.31
N ASN A 112 -7.00 -2.52 8.05
CA ASN A 112 -6.76 -1.48 7.04
C ASN A 112 -5.57 -0.58 7.39
N GLU A 113 -5.41 -0.24 8.66
CA GLU A 113 -4.27 0.58 9.12
C GLU A 113 -2.95 -0.18 8.98
N VAL A 114 -2.90 -1.45 9.37
CA VAL A 114 -1.74 -2.33 9.16
C VAL A 114 -1.42 -2.47 7.66
N TYR A 115 -2.44 -2.63 6.81
CA TYR A 115 -2.25 -2.66 5.36
C TYR A 115 -1.66 -1.34 4.83
N ARG A 116 -2.17 -0.19 5.28
CA ARG A 116 -1.64 1.13 4.92
C ARG A 116 -0.19 1.29 5.38
N GLN A 117 0.11 0.92 6.62
CA GLN A 117 1.46 0.96 7.16
C GLN A 117 2.43 0.09 6.35
N HIS A 118 2.05 -1.15 6.02
CA HIS A 118 2.86 -2.01 5.16
C HIS A 118 3.03 -1.44 3.75
N LYS A 119 1.99 -0.83 3.18
CA LYS A 119 2.08 -0.16 1.88
C LYS A 119 3.06 1.02 1.95
N HIS A 120 2.97 1.87 2.97
CA HIS A 120 3.88 2.99 3.17
C HIS A 120 5.31 2.52 3.41
N ALA A 121 5.53 1.48 4.22
CA ALA A 121 6.85 0.91 4.45
C ALA A 121 7.47 0.32 3.18
N ARG A 122 6.67 -0.36 2.33
CA ARG A 122 7.14 -0.83 1.01
C ARG A 122 7.51 0.31 0.10
N VAL A 123 6.71 1.38 0.07
CA VAL A 123 6.97 2.57 -0.75
C VAL A 123 8.25 3.26 -0.28
N SER A 124 8.42 3.49 1.03
CA SER A 124 9.64 4.07 1.61
C SER A 124 10.88 3.25 1.24
N ARG A 125 10.80 1.92 1.41
CA ARG A 125 11.91 1.02 1.03
C ARG A 125 12.18 1.05 -0.47
N ASP A 126 11.15 1.14 -1.30
CA ASP A 126 11.33 1.30 -2.74
C ASP A 126 11.89 2.69 -3.11
N GLU A 127 11.63 3.76 -2.34
CA GLU A 127 12.32 5.06 -2.49
C GLU A 127 13.80 4.98 -2.09
N ASP A 128 14.11 4.41 -0.92
CA ASP A 128 15.48 4.24 -0.43
C ASP A 128 16.33 3.38 -1.38
N LEU A 129 15.69 2.37 -2.01
CA LEU A 129 16.31 1.51 -3.00
C LEU A 129 16.31 2.12 -4.42
N GLY A 130 15.87 3.37 -4.61
CA GLY A 130 15.81 4.02 -5.92
C GLY A 130 14.91 3.29 -6.94
N ARG A 131 13.92 2.54 -6.45
CA ARG A 131 12.89 1.78 -7.18
C ARG A 131 11.60 2.57 -7.38
N SER A 132 11.53 3.77 -6.84
CA SER A 132 10.40 4.66 -7.04
C SER A 132 10.38 5.09 -8.51
N GLY A 133 9.49 4.48 -9.30
CA GLY A 133 9.25 4.91 -10.67
C GLY A 133 8.94 6.42 -10.73
N GLY A 134 9.06 7.00 -11.93
CA GLY A 134 9.01 8.45 -12.15
C GLY A 134 7.80 9.17 -11.57
N LEU A 135 6.69 8.47 -11.26
CA LEU A 135 5.54 9.04 -10.54
C LEU A 135 5.86 9.48 -9.10
N SER A 136 6.64 8.72 -8.33
CA SER A 136 7.03 9.13 -6.96
C SER A 136 7.98 10.31 -7.02
N ARG A 137 8.93 10.31 -7.97
CA ARG A 137 9.81 11.46 -8.21
C ARG A 137 9.02 12.71 -8.59
N ARG A 138 7.98 12.56 -9.43
CA ARG A 138 7.07 13.64 -9.83
C ARG A 138 6.23 14.15 -8.66
N ASN A 139 5.75 13.26 -7.79
CA ASN A 139 4.97 13.65 -6.61
C ASN A 139 5.85 14.30 -5.52
N ALA A 140 7.06 13.78 -5.28
CA ALA A 140 8.05 14.39 -4.39
C ALA A 140 8.50 15.76 -4.91
N ARG A 141 8.64 15.91 -6.23
CA ARG A 141 8.90 17.18 -6.88
C ARG A 141 7.71 18.13 -6.71
N ALA A 142 6.48 17.69 -6.97
CA ALA A 142 5.28 18.48 -6.76
C ALA A 142 5.09 18.91 -5.29
N THR A 143 5.49 18.09 -4.32
CA THR A 143 5.45 18.46 -2.89
C THR A 143 6.53 19.47 -2.54
N ARG A 144 7.75 19.36 -3.10
CA ARG A 144 8.80 20.38 -2.96
C ARG A 144 8.42 21.69 -3.64
N GLU A 145 7.74 21.62 -4.77
CA GLU A 145 7.20 22.78 -5.49
C GLU A 145 6.04 23.43 -4.72
N ALA A 146 5.19 22.64 -4.08
CA ALA A 146 4.11 23.13 -3.21
C ALA A 146 4.65 23.77 -1.92
N SER A 147 5.71 23.23 -1.33
CA SER A 147 6.33 23.81 -0.12
C SER A 147 7.21 25.03 -0.42
N GLY A 148 7.72 25.18 -1.65
CA GLY A 148 8.48 26.34 -2.10
C GLY A 148 7.64 27.50 -2.66
N ALA A 149 6.33 27.32 -2.86
CA ALA A 149 5.45 28.30 -3.50
C ALA A 149 5.19 29.59 -2.69
N THR A 150 5.62 29.66 -1.43
CA THR A 150 5.58 30.89 -0.62
C THR A 150 6.76 31.84 -0.86
N GLY A 151 7.79 31.41 -1.62
CA GLY A 151 8.89 32.26 -2.08
C GLY A 151 8.81 32.50 -3.59
N SER A 152 8.80 33.77 -4.01
CA SER A 152 8.90 34.16 -5.42
C SER A 152 9.97 33.34 -6.15
N ARG A 153 9.62 32.75 -7.31
CA ARG A 153 10.52 31.99 -8.20
C ARG A 153 11.69 32.89 -8.63
N ARG A 154 12.72 32.98 -7.80
CA ARG A 154 13.97 33.63 -8.18
C ARG A 154 14.59 32.77 -9.28
N ALA A 155 14.84 33.38 -10.45
CA ALA A 155 15.63 32.74 -11.48
C ALA A 155 17.00 32.37 -10.87
N ARG A 156 17.30 31.07 -10.77
CA ARG A 156 18.59 30.53 -10.26
C ARG A 156 19.80 31.25 -10.86
N SER A 157 20.94 31.40 -10.22
CA SER A 157 22.12 31.93 -10.94
C SER A 157 22.64 30.92 -11.99
N LEU A 158 23.47 31.36 -12.96
CA LEU A 158 24.14 30.42 -13.90
C LEU A 158 24.99 29.40 -13.13
N LYS A 159 25.76 29.87 -12.15
CA LYS A 159 26.57 29.02 -11.25
C LYS A 159 25.72 28.00 -10.49
N GLU A 160 24.51 28.38 -10.05
CA GLU A 160 23.59 27.43 -9.42
C GLU A 160 23.10 26.35 -10.40
N ILE A 161 22.85 26.70 -11.66
CA ILE A 161 22.48 25.72 -12.70
C ILE A 161 23.64 24.76 -12.97
N GLU A 162 24.87 25.27 -13.11
CA GLU A 162 26.07 24.45 -13.31
C GLU A 162 26.32 23.50 -12.14
N ALA A 163 26.24 24.01 -10.90
CA ALA A 163 26.39 23.20 -9.70
C ALA A 163 25.28 22.13 -9.59
N GLN A 164 24.04 22.51 -9.90
CA GLN A 164 22.93 21.57 -9.91
C GLN A 164 23.08 20.52 -11.01
N TRP A 165 23.60 20.90 -12.18
CA TRP A 165 23.87 19.98 -13.28
C TRP A 165 24.97 18.99 -12.93
N ALA A 166 26.07 19.44 -12.34
CA ALA A 166 27.15 18.59 -11.88
C ALA A 166 26.65 17.55 -10.87
N LYS A 167 25.90 18.00 -9.86
CA LYS A 167 25.27 17.11 -8.87
C LYS A 167 24.30 16.13 -9.52
N TYR A 168 23.44 16.63 -10.41
CA TYR A 168 22.46 15.80 -11.10
C TYR A 168 23.12 14.69 -11.94
N ARG A 169 24.23 15.00 -12.59
CA ARG A 169 25.02 14.04 -13.36
C ARG A 169 25.55 12.93 -12.48
N GLU A 170 26.19 13.27 -11.36
CA GLU A 170 26.73 12.33 -10.38
C GLU A 170 25.62 11.44 -9.80
N ASP A 171 24.50 12.04 -9.37
CA ASP A 171 23.33 11.34 -8.84
C ASP A 171 22.75 10.36 -9.88
N THR A 172 22.69 10.79 -11.15
CA THR A 172 22.17 9.96 -12.26
C THR A 172 23.09 8.78 -12.54
N GLU A 173 24.41 8.98 -12.57
CA GLU A 173 25.37 7.89 -12.75
C GLU A 173 25.36 6.90 -11.59
N ALA A 174 25.26 7.39 -10.36
CA ALA A 174 25.11 6.54 -9.18
C ALA A 174 23.81 5.72 -9.23
N ALA A 175 22.70 6.34 -9.65
CA ALA A 175 21.43 5.65 -9.83
C ALA A 175 21.50 4.57 -10.93
N VAL A 176 22.14 4.86 -12.07
CA VAL A 176 22.38 3.90 -13.16
C VAL A 176 23.18 2.70 -12.65
N ARG A 177 24.31 2.92 -11.97
CA ARG A 177 25.11 1.85 -11.36
C ARG A 177 24.27 1.02 -10.37
N GLY A 178 23.50 1.69 -9.52
CA GLY A 178 22.59 1.03 -8.57
C GLY A 178 21.53 0.18 -9.26
N MET A 179 20.96 0.65 -10.37
CA MET A 179 19.98 -0.12 -11.17
C MET A 179 20.60 -1.38 -11.75
N CYS A 180 21.78 -1.27 -12.39
CA CYS A 180 22.48 -2.41 -12.98
C CYS A 180 22.86 -3.45 -11.92
N ASN A 181 23.49 -3.03 -10.81
CA ASN A 181 23.89 -3.93 -9.72
C ASN A 181 22.69 -4.67 -9.11
N ARG A 182 21.55 -3.99 -8.96
CA ARG A 182 20.32 -4.62 -8.44
C ARG A 182 19.76 -5.64 -9.41
N TYR A 183 19.76 -5.34 -10.71
CA TYR A 183 19.26 -6.28 -11.71
C TYR A 183 20.16 -7.53 -11.76
N GLU A 184 21.49 -7.34 -11.73
CA GLU A 184 22.44 -8.44 -11.64
C GLU A 184 22.20 -9.32 -10.39
N LEU A 185 22.05 -8.70 -9.20
CA LEU A 185 21.75 -9.44 -7.97
C LEU A 185 20.43 -10.20 -8.07
N ALA A 186 19.41 -9.61 -8.69
CA ALA A 186 18.12 -10.26 -8.89
C ALA A 186 18.22 -11.48 -9.83
N ILE A 187 19.06 -11.40 -10.87
CA ILE A 187 19.38 -12.54 -11.74
C ILE A 187 20.11 -13.63 -10.94
N GLN A 188 21.11 -13.26 -10.13
CA GLN A 188 21.86 -14.20 -9.29
C GLN A 188 20.94 -14.91 -8.28
N GLN A 189 20.01 -14.19 -7.64
CA GLN A 189 19.01 -14.76 -6.75
C GLN A 189 18.05 -15.70 -7.50
N GLY A 190 17.57 -15.29 -8.68
CA GLY A 190 16.73 -16.15 -9.51
C GLY A 190 17.41 -17.45 -9.93
N LYS A 191 18.72 -17.40 -10.21
CA LYS A 191 19.57 -18.57 -10.43
C LYS A 191 19.64 -19.46 -9.19
N PHE A 192 19.88 -18.89 -8.02
CA PHE A 192 19.97 -19.63 -6.75
C PHE A 192 18.67 -20.38 -6.44
N PHE A 193 17.51 -19.71 -6.56
CA PHE A 193 16.21 -20.32 -6.25
C PHE A 193 15.68 -21.24 -7.35
N ARG A 194 16.33 -21.30 -8.52
CA ARG A 194 15.90 -22.08 -9.70
C ARG A 194 14.44 -21.84 -10.10
N LYS A 195 13.89 -20.63 -9.89
CA LYS A 195 12.50 -20.29 -10.21
C LYS A 195 12.45 -19.43 -11.48
N SER A 196 11.94 -19.99 -12.57
CA SER A 196 11.81 -19.28 -13.85
C SER A 196 10.78 -18.15 -13.81
N ALA A 197 9.67 -18.34 -13.07
CA ALA A 197 8.62 -17.33 -12.92
C ALA A 197 9.13 -16.03 -12.28
N THR A 198 9.97 -16.14 -11.23
CA THR A 198 10.56 -14.98 -10.56
C THR A 198 11.49 -14.20 -11.49
N LEU A 199 12.26 -14.87 -12.34
CA LEU A 199 13.14 -14.21 -13.32
C LEU A 199 12.36 -13.43 -14.39
N ASN A 200 11.21 -13.94 -14.84
CA ASN A 200 10.36 -13.25 -15.80
C ASN A 200 9.75 -11.97 -15.20
N GLU A 201 9.22 -12.07 -13.97
CA GLU A 201 8.70 -10.91 -13.24
C GLU A 201 9.77 -9.83 -13.02
N ILE A 202 10.98 -10.24 -12.62
CA ILE A 202 12.14 -9.34 -12.46
C ILE A 202 12.44 -8.64 -13.78
N THR A 203 12.53 -9.38 -14.89
CA THR A 203 12.88 -8.83 -16.21
C THR A 203 11.84 -7.79 -16.68
N VAL A 204 10.54 -8.09 -16.52
CA VAL A 204 9.45 -7.16 -16.88
C VAL A 204 9.51 -5.90 -16.01
N ARG A 205 9.71 -6.06 -14.70
CA ARG A 205 9.82 -4.95 -13.76
C ARG A 205 11.01 -4.05 -14.08
N GLU A 206 12.17 -4.63 -14.31
CA GLU A 206 13.41 -3.90 -14.61
C GLU A 206 13.31 -3.16 -15.96
N ARG A 207 12.68 -3.77 -16.98
CA ARG A 207 12.36 -3.07 -18.24
C ARG A 207 11.50 -1.83 -18.03
N TRP A 208 10.50 -1.91 -17.16
CA TRP A 208 9.63 -0.77 -16.82
C TRP A 208 10.39 0.31 -16.06
N LEU A 209 11.19 -0.07 -15.06
CA LEU A 209 12.02 0.85 -14.27
C LEU A 209 12.99 1.62 -15.17
N ARG A 210 13.69 0.93 -16.08
CA ARG A 210 14.57 1.56 -17.08
C ARG A 210 13.81 2.62 -17.90
N LYS A 211 12.66 2.26 -18.46
CA LYS A 211 11.87 3.19 -19.29
C LYS A 211 11.41 4.41 -18.49
N SER A 212 10.95 4.20 -17.26
CA SER A 212 10.49 5.29 -16.40
C SER A 212 11.64 6.19 -15.94
N PHE A 213 12.80 5.61 -15.63
CA PHE A 213 14.00 6.35 -15.23
C PHE A 213 14.50 7.22 -16.39
N LEU A 214 14.67 6.65 -17.59
CA LEU A 214 15.12 7.39 -18.77
C LEU A 214 14.16 8.53 -19.14
N LYS A 215 12.85 8.31 -19.01
CA LYS A 215 11.88 9.39 -19.19
C LYS A 215 12.12 10.53 -18.20
N GLY A 216 12.32 10.21 -16.91
CA GLY A 216 12.66 11.21 -15.89
C GLY A 216 13.97 11.93 -16.19
N VAL A 217 14.99 11.21 -16.69
CA VAL A 217 16.27 11.82 -17.06
C VAL A 217 16.11 12.87 -18.16
N TRP A 218 15.36 12.53 -19.21
CA TRP A 218 15.06 13.44 -20.31
C TRP A 218 14.20 14.63 -19.88
N GLU A 219 13.20 14.42 -19.02
CA GLU A 219 12.37 15.50 -18.48
C GLU A 219 13.21 16.52 -17.71
N ASP A 220 14.11 16.06 -16.83
CA ASP A 220 14.98 16.94 -16.04
C ASP A 220 16.01 17.68 -16.90
N VAL A 221 16.61 17.00 -17.87
CA VAL A 221 17.54 17.61 -18.84
C VAL A 221 16.85 18.68 -19.67
N HIS A 222 15.65 18.40 -20.18
CA HIS A 222 14.87 19.39 -20.94
C HIS A 222 14.46 20.59 -20.09
N GLU A 223 14.18 20.39 -18.80
CA GLU A 223 13.85 21.49 -17.90
C GLU A 223 15.05 22.40 -17.64
N LEU A 224 16.21 21.82 -17.29
CA LEU A 224 17.45 22.58 -17.07
C LEU A 224 17.86 23.32 -18.35
N ARG A 225 17.81 22.65 -19.50
CA ARG A 225 18.04 23.25 -20.81
C ARG A 225 17.03 24.37 -21.11
N GLY A 226 15.76 24.15 -20.82
CA GLY A 226 14.70 25.13 -21.03
C GLY A 226 14.86 26.39 -20.18
N GLU A 227 15.41 26.27 -18.97
CA GLU A 227 15.78 27.40 -18.13
C GLU A 227 17.00 28.16 -18.65
N LEU A 228 18.01 27.44 -19.14
CA LEU A 228 19.17 28.02 -19.83
C LEU A 228 18.76 28.83 -21.05
N ILE A 229 17.90 28.27 -21.91
CA ILE A 229 17.41 28.95 -23.13
C ILE A 229 16.55 30.17 -22.77
N ARG A 230 15.69 30.08 -21.75
CA ARG A 230 14.86 31.21 -21.29
C ARG A 230 15.66 32.42 -20.80
N ARG A 231 16.95 32.25 -20.47
CA ARG A 231 17.86 33.36 -20.11
C ARG A 231 18.48 34.08 -21.30
N GLY A 232 18.22 33.60 -22.51
CA GLY A 232 18.83 34.10 -23.74
C GLY A 232 20.19 33.47 -23.96
N ILE A 233 20.35 32.81 -25.10
CA ILE A 233 21.62 32.27 -25.59
C ILE A 233 22.48 33.47 -25.99
N ARG A 234 23.18 34.09 -25.04
CA ARG A 234 24.09 35.20 -25.32
C ARG A 234 25.56 34.82 -25.12
N SER A 235 25.84 33.64 -24.58
CA SER A 235 27.21 33.17 -24.35
C SER A 235 27.42 31.76 -24.92
N ALA A 236 28.57 31.52 -25.56
CA ALA A 236 28.95 30.23 -26.10
C ALA A 236 28.94 29.11 -25.03
N GLN A 237 29.34 29.45 -23.80
CA GLN A 237 29.34 28.54 -22.65
C GLN A 237 27.96 27.96 -22.32
N GLN A 238 26.89 28.74 -22.46
CA GLN A 238 25.53 28.26 -22.20
C GLN A 238 25.02 27.30 -23.27
N SER A 239 25.44 27.50 -24.53
CA SER A 239 25.12 26.59 -25.64
C SER A 239 25.84 25.26 -25.47
N GLU A 240 27.13 25.32 -25.15
CA GLU A 240 27.96 24.13 -24.90
C GLU A 240 27.42 23.31 -23.73
N LEU A 241 27.06 23.95 -22.61
CA LEU A 241 26.44 23.29 -21.46
C LEU A 241 25.10 22.61 -21.85
N ALA A 242 24.28 23.27 -22.66
CA ALA A 242 23.01 22.69 -23.10
C ALA A 242 23.21 21.48 -24.04
N GLU A 243 24.23 21.50 -24.89
CA GLU A 243 24.61 20.37 -25.74
C GLU A 243 25.18 19.22 -24.90
N GLU A 244 26.01 19.52 -23.90
CA GLU A 244 26.51 18.55 -22.94
C GLU A 244 25.38 17.84 -22.19
N MET A 245 24.32 18.56 -21.80
CA MET A 245 23.16 17.98 -21.14
C MET A 245 22.44 16.95 -22.01
N VAL A 246 22.25 17.25 -23.29
CA VAL A 246 21.58 16.36 -24.24
C VAL A 246 22.47 15.16 -24.60
N SER A 247 23.77 15.39 -24.77
CA SER A 247 24.73 14.32 -25.06
C SER A 247 24.85 13.36 -23.85
N PHE A 248 24.83 13.88 -22.63
CA PHE A 248 24.78 13.08 -21.41
C PHE A 248 23.51 12.22 -21.32
N ALA A 249 22.33 12.79 -21.59
CA ALA A 249 21.08 12.01 -21.60
C ALA A 249 21.11 10.89 -22.63
N SER A 250 21.61 11.19 -23.84
CA SER A 250 21.70 10.24 -24.95
C SER A 250 22.69 9.12 -24.67
N THR A 251 23.87 9.45 -24.13
CA THR A 251 24.89 8.47 -23.74
C THR A 251 24.43 7.60 -22.57
N THR A 252 23.78 8.20 -21.56
CA THR A 252 23.16 7.48 -20.44
C THR A 252 22.09 6.50 -20.93
N GLN A 253 21.22 6.95 -21.84
CA GLN A 253 20.22 6.09 -22.45
C GLN A 253 20.82 4.90 -23.18
N ARG A 254 21.88 5.14 -23.97
CA ARG A 254 22.56 4.10 -24.73
C ARG A 254 23.22 3.08 -23.79
N LYS A 255 24.06 3.54 -22.86
CA LYS A 255 24.75 2.69 -21.88
C LYS A 255 23.78 1.84 -21.08
N LEU A 256 22.76 2.46 -20.49
CA LEU A 256 21.74 1.74 -19.71
C LEU A 256 20.96 0.73 -20.55
N SER A 257 20.74 1.01 -21.83
CA SER A 257 20.06 0.07 -22.74
C SER A 257 20.94 -1.13 -23.08
N GLU A 258 22.23 -0.91 -23.35
CA GLU A 258 23.22 -1.95 -23.63
C GLU A 258 23.40 -2.87 -22.39
N ASP A 259 23.55 -2.29 -21.19
CA ASP A 259 23.69 -3.05 -19.94
C ASP A 259 22.45 -3.90 -19.64
N PHE A 260 21.25 -3.32 -19.75
CA PHE A 260 20.01 -4.06 -19.51
C PHE A 260 19.77 -5.15 -20.56
N GLN A 261 20.17 -4.91 -21.82
CA GLN A 261 20.07 -5.92 -22.86
C GLN A 261 21.00 -7.10 -22.55
N ARG A 262 22.25 -6.83 -22.15
CA ARG A 262 23.20 -7.85 -21.72
C ARG A 262 22.66 -8.67 -20.54
N LEU A 263 22.21 -8.01 -19.47
CA LEU A 263 21.66 -8.69 -18.29
C LEU A 263 20.41 -9.50 -18.62
N THR A 264 19.56 -9.01 -19.51
CA THR A 264 18.37 -9.75 -19.98
C THR A 264 18.77 -10.99 -20.78
N GLN A 265 19.79 -10.88 -21.63
CA GLN A 265 20.31 -12.02 -22.38
C GLN A 265 20.90 -13.09 -21.45
N GLU A 266 21.66 -12.69 -20.44
CA GLU A 266 22.19 -13.59 -19.40
C GLU A 266 21.05 -14.28 -18.63
N SER A 267 20.00 -13.55 -18.26
CA SER A 267 18.79 -14.09 -17.61
C SER A 267 18.10 -15.16 -18.46
N VAL A 268 17.92 -14.90 -19.76
CA VAL A 268 17.29 -15.85 -20.70
C VAL A 268 18.15 -17.10 -20.91
N GLN A 269 19.47 -16.94 -21.03
CA GLN A 269 20.40 -18.06 -21.13
C GLN A 269 20.38 -18.95 -19.87
N LEU A 270 20.25 -18.35 -18.69
CA LEU A 270 20.10 -19.09 -17.45
C LEU A 270 18.77 -19.86 -17.41
N GLN A 271 17.68 -19.24 -17.85
CA GLN A 271 16.38 -19.90 -17.94
C GLN A 271 16.40 -21.10 -18.89
N SER A 272 17.01 -20.97 -20.07
CA SER A 272 17.10 -22.08 -21.03
C SER A 272 17.93 -23.23 -20.49
N ARG A 273 19.07 -22.96 -19.83
CA ARG A 273 19.88 -23.99 -19.16
C ARG A 273 19.09 -24.74 -18.09
N MET A 274 18.35 -24.02 -17.23
CA MET A 274 17.52 -24.65 -16.20
C MET A 274 16.39 -25.51 -16.78
N LEU A 275 15.80 -25.10 -17.91
CA LEU A 275 14.79 -25.90 -18.59
C LEU A 275 15.38 -27.19 -19.18
N VAL A 276 16.55 -27.10 -19.79
CA VAL A 276 17.27 -28.27 -20.32
C VAL A 276 17.66 -29.23 -19.21
N GLU A 277 18.18 -28.74 -18.08
CA GLU A 277 18.50 -29.56 -16.90
C GLU A 277 17.27 -30.29 -16.36
N ARG A 278 16.12 -29.61 -16.27
CA ARG A 278 14.85 -30.21 -15.82
C ARG A 278 14.36 -31.27 -16.80
N ALA A 279 14.40 -30.99 -18.10
CA ALA A 279 13.99 -31.94 -19.13
C ALA A 279 14.88 -33.20 -19.10
N PHE A 280 16.19 -33.01 -18.97
CA PHE A 280 17.15 -34.11 -18.82
C PHE A 280 16.84 -34.97 -17.59
N PHE A 281 16.60 -34.35 -16.43
CA PHE A 281 16.26 -35.08 -15.21
C PHE A 281 14.96 -35.88 -15.33
N ILE A 282 13.93 -35.32 -15.99
CA ILE A 282 12.66 -36.02 -16.25
C ILE A 282 12.90 -37.23 -17.15
N VAL A 283 13.65 -37.07 -18.24
CA VAL A 283 13.97 -38.18 -19.16
C VAL A 283 14.75 -39.28 -18.44
N CYS A 284 15.79 -38.94 -17.67
CA CYS A 284 16.53 -39.91 -16.87
C CYS A 284 15.64 -40.63 -15.84
N SER A 285 14.74 -39.91 -15.17
CA SER A 285 13.80 -40.49 -14.21
C SER A 285 12.83 -41.46 -14.88
N LEU A 286 12.30 -41.13 -16.06
CA LEU A 286 11.44 -42.04 -16.84
C LEU A 286 12.18 -43.30 -17.27
N ILE A 287 13.44 -43.18 -17.73
CA ILE A 287 14.27 -44.34 -18.09
C ILE A 287 14.50 -45.25 -16.88
N LEU A 288 14.82 -44.67 -15.72
CA LEU A 288 14.98 -45.43 -14.47
C LEU A 288 13.67 -46.10 -14.05
N LEU A 289 12.54 -45.40 -14.14
CA LEU A 289 11.22 -45.94 -13.80
C LEU A 289 10.87 -47.13 -14.71
N VAL A 290 11.11 -47.03 -16.03
CA VAL A 290 10.91 -48.14 -16.96
C VAL A 290 11.81 -49.34 -16.63
N LYS A 291 13.08 -49.10 -16.29
CA LYS A 291 14.00 -50.18 -15.86
C LYS A 291 13.55 -50.85 -14.57
N ILE A 292 13.18 -50.07 -13.57
CA ILE A 292 12.66 -50.56 -12.27
C ILE A 292 11.38 -51.34 -12.49
N TRP A 293 10.46 -50.84 -13.32
CA TRP A 293 9.21 -51.50 -13.64
C TRP A 293 9.43 -52.83 -14.37
N ARG A 294 10.35 -52.86 -15.35
CA ARG A 294 10.73 -54.09 -16.05
C ARG A 294 11.36 -55.11 -15.10
N TRP A 295 12.24 -54.66 -14.20
CA TRP A 295 12.82 -55.52 -13.17
C TRP A 295 11.76 -56.05 -12.20
N PHE A 296 10.84 -55.20 -11.76
CA PHE A 296 9.74 -55.55 -10.86
C PHE A 296 8.80 -56.59 -11.49
N ILE A 297 8.34 -56.37 -12.72
CA ILE A 297 7.54 -57.36 -13.47
C ILE A 297 8.32 -58.68 -13.60
N GLY A 298 9.60 -58.62 -14.01
CA GLY A 298 10.44 -59.81 -14.11
C GLY A 298 10.52 -60.57 -12.79
N PHE A 299 10.70 -59.87 -11.67
CA PHE A 299 10.78 -60.46 -10.34
C PHE A 299 9.44 -61.07 -9.89
N THR A 300 8.32 -60.35 -10.02
CA THR A 300 7.01 -60.81 -9.58
C THR A 300 6.51 -61.99 -10.40
N PHE A 301 6.70 -61.97 -11.72
CA PHE A 301 6.24 -63.07 -12.58
C PHE A 301 7.17 -64.28 -12.50
N ASN A 302 8.49 -64.11 -12.48
CA ASN A 302 9.40 -65.26 -12.42
C ASN A 302 9.28 -65.99 -11.08
N ASN A 303 9.31 -65.31 -9.93
CA ASN A 303 9.21 -66.00 -8.64
C ASN A 303 7.84 -66.66 -8.41
N THR A 304 6.74 -66.01 -8.82
CA THR A 304 5.39 -66.53 -8.56
C THR A 304 5.06 -67.71 -9.47
N PHE A 305 5.47 -67.68 -10.74
CA PHE A 305 5.29 -68.82 -11.65
C PHE A 305 6.21 -69.97 -11.28
N THR A 306 7.50 -69.75 -10.96
CA THR A 306 8.39 -70.87 -10.61
C THR A 306 7.95 -71.59 -9.33
N VAL A 307 7.40 -70.89 -8.33
CA VAL A 307 6.94 -71.52 -7.08
C VAL A 307 5.65 -72.31 -7.29
N LYS A 308 4.68 -71.79 -8.07
CA LYS A 308 3.44 -72.54 -8.36
C LYS A 308 3.67 -73.73 -9.30
N LEU A 309 4.56 -73.60 -10.28
CA LEU A 309 4.83 -74.66 -11.26
C LEU A 309 5.66 -75.80 -10.66
N LYS A 310 6.61 -75.52 -9.75
CA LYS A 310 7.29 -76.56 -8.94
C LYS A 310 6.33 -77.31 -8.00
N ARG A 311 5.36 -76.62 -7.40
CA ARG A 311 4.37 -77.27 -6.52
C ARG A 311 3.40 -78.17 -7.29
N GLY A 312 3.06 -77.82 -8.53
CA GLY A 312 2.25 -78.65 -9.42
C GLY A 312 2.97 -79.91 -9.88
N PHE A 313 4.27 -79.82 -10.18
CA PHE A 313 5.08 -80.97 -10.63
C PHE A 313 5.48 -81.96 -9.53
N LEU A 314 5.49 -81.54 -8.26
CA LEU A 314 5.78 -82.42 -7.10
C LEU A 314 4.50 -83.00 -6.45
N SER A 315 3.32 -82.74 -7.04
CA SER A 315 2.02 -83.21 -6.56
C SER A 315 1.39 -84.28 -7.48
N GLN A 316 2.13 -84.75 -8.49
CA GLN A 316 1.82 -85.96 -9.25
C GLN A 316 2.84 -87.04 -8.89
#